data_AF-A0AAN0MRG2-F1
#
_entry.id   AF-A0AAN0MRG2-F1
#
_cell.length_a   1.000
_cell.length_b   1.000
_cell.length_c   1.000
_cell.angle_alpha   90.00
_cell.angle_beta   90.00
_cell.angle_gamma   90.00
#
_symmetry.space_group_name_H-M   'P 1'
#
loop_
_entity.id
_entity.type
_entity.pdbx_description
1 polymer ?
#
loop_
_entity_poly.entity_id
_entity_poly.type
_entity_poly.pdbx_seq_one_letter_code
_entity_poly.pdbx_strand_id
1 'polypeptide(L)'
;MSAKTVSRAFEEGRVKALRRMKQPIALLIVADATPFNPVAKAMAQRRLSGAAGKHIRSQGAQRRADRMALQQMTRRADCGD
;
A
#
# COMPACT_ATOMS: atom_id res chain seq x y z
N MET A 1 24.70 -31.42 16.45
CA MET A 1 25.10 -31.94 15.13
C MET A 1 23.84 -32.13 14.29
N SER A 2 23.48 -31.14 13.45
CA SER A 2 22.31 -31.26 12.55
C SER A 2 22.74 -32.03 11.30
N ALA A 3 22.16 -33.20 11.08
CA ALA A 3 22.43 -33.99 9.89
C ALA A 3 21.79 -33.32 8.68
N LYS A 4 22.62 -32.77 7.78
CA LYS A 4 22.17 -32.34 6.47
C LYS A 4 21.81 -33.60 5.69
N THR A 5 20.53 -33.94 5.61
CA THR A 5 20.04 -35.05 4.78
C THR A 5 20.31 -34.71 3.32
N VAL A 6 21.39 -35.27 2.79
CA VAL A 6 21.69 -35.21 1.35
C VAL A 6 20.67 -36.09 0.62
N SER A 7 20.11 -35.56 -0.46
CA SER A 7 19.15 -36.33 -1.25
C SER A 7 19.85 -37.50 -1.95
N ARG A 8 19.16 -38.63 -2.09
CA ARG A 8 19.66 -39.84 -2.77
C ARG A 8 20.21 -39.56 -4.18
N ALA A 9 19.60 -38.62 -4.91
CA ALA A 9 20.07 -38.21 -6.23
C ALA A 9 21.42 -37.48 -6.21
N PHE A 10 21.79 -36.84 -5.09
CA PHE A 10 23.09 -36.24 -4.88
C PHE A 10 24.15 -37.30 -4.60
N GLU A 11 23.83 -38.31 -3.78
CA GLU A 11 24.70 -39.47 -3.51
C GLU A 11 24.97 -40.28 -4.80
N GLU A 12 23.97 -40.41 -5.67
CA GLU A 12 24.08 -41.10 -6.97
C GLU A 12 24.78 -40.24 -8.05
N GLY A 13 25.28 -39.04 -7.73
CA GLY A 13 25.99 -38.17 -8.67
C GLY A 13 25.11 -37.55 -9.77
N ARG A 14 23.79 -37.69 -9.68
CA ARG A 14 22.82 -37.21 -10.69
C ARG A 14 22.45 -35.74 -10.46
N VAL A 15 23.46 -34.87 -10.38
CA VAL A 15 23.30 -33.43 -10.10
C VAL A 15 22.41 -32.73 -11.13
N LYS A 16 22.43 -33.18 -12.39
CA LYS A 16 21.55 -32.66 -13.45
C LYS A 16 20.06 -32.96 -13.19
N ALA A 17 19.72 -34.05 -12.50
CA ALA A 17 18.34 -34.36 -12.13
C ALA A 17 17.82 -33.39 -11.06
N LEU A 18 18.64 -33.08 -10.06
CA LEU A 18 18.37 -32.04 -9.06
C LEU A 18 18.18 -30.65 -9.68
N ARG A 19 18.96 -30.32 -10.72
CA ARG A 19 18.83 -29.05 -11.46
C ARG A 19 17.62 -29.00 -12.41
N ARG A 20 17.18 -30.17 -12.90
CA ARG A 20 15.99 -30.33 -13.76
C ARG A 20 14.71 -30.41 -12.97
N MET A 21 14.76 -30.75 -11.68
CA MET A 21 13.68 -30.42 -10.76
C MET A 21 13.53 -28.91 -10.79
N LYS A 22 12.55 -28.50 -11.60
CA LYS A 22 11.93 -27.20 -11.73
C LYS A 22 12.20 -26.39 -10.47
N GLN A 23 12.81 -25.21 -10.65
CA GLN A 23 12.94 -24.21 -9.60
C GLN A 23 11.67 -24.28 -8.74
N PRO A 24 11.74 -24.40 -7.40
CA PRO A 24 10.56 -24.14 -6.61
C PRO A 24 10.13 -22.77 -7.10
N ILE A 25 8.94 -22.70 -7.72
CA ILE A 25 8.39 -21.46 -8.25
C ILE A 25 8.61 -20.49 -7.11
N ALA A 26 9.60 -19.61 -7.26
CA ALA A 26 9.90 -18.63 -6.23
C ALA A 26 8.60 -17.87 -6.24
N LEU A 27 7.82 -18.14 -5.21
CA LEU A 27 6.49 -17.68 -5.06
C LEU A 27 6.70 -16.20 -4.81
N LEU A 28 6.87 -15.43 -5.90
CA LEU A 28 6.81 -13.97 -5.95
C LEU A 28 5.35 -13.59 -5.69
N ILE A 29 4.83 -14.12 -4.59
CA ILE A 29 3.55 -13.79 -4.04
C ILE A 29 3.84 -12.60 -3.14
N VAL A 30 3.36 -11.46 -3.63
CA VAL A 30 2.91 -10.32 -2.82
C VAL A 30 4.04 -9.40 -2.36
N ALA A 31 4.74 -8.79 -3.32
CA ALA A 31 5.22 -7.41 -3.12
C ALA A 31 4.32 -6.41 -3.87
N ASP A 32 3.83 -6.79 -5.06
CA ASP A 32 3.06 -5.90 -5.94
C ASP A 32 1.58 -6.28 -6.11
N ALA A 33 0.99 -6.95 -5.12
CA ALA A 33 -0.46 -7.11 -5.11
C ALA A 33 -1.10 -5.77 -4.71
N THR A 34 -1.14 -4.83 -5.66
CA THR A 34 -2.21 -3.82 -5.67
C THR A 34 -3.52 -4.56 -5.39
N PRO A 35 -4.38 -4.05 -4.50
CA PRO A 35 -5.49 -4.85 -4.01
C PRO A 35 -6.34 -5.28 -5.19
N PHE A 36 -6.50 -6.60 -5.39
CA PHE A 36 -7.38 -7.22 -6.39
C PHE A 36 -8.86 -6.78 -6.24
N ASN A 37 -9.16 -6.03 -5.19
CA ASN A 37 -10.44 -5.39 -4.98
C ASN A 37 -10.53 -4.08 -5.80
N PRO A 38 -11.42 -4.02 -6.81
CA PRO A 38 -11.59 -2.82 -7.63
C PRO A 38 -12.02 -1.60 -6.81
N VAL A 39 -12.77 -1.81 -5.71
CA VAL A 39 -13.17 -0.74 -4.79
C VAL A 39 -11.97 -0.20 -4.01
N ALA A 40 -11.09 -1.06 -3.52
CA ALA A 40 -9.88 -0.62 -2.82
C ALA A 40 -8.93 0.12 -3.77
N LYS A 41 -8.81 -0.33 -5.02
CA LYS A 41 -8.08 0.35 -6.09
C LYS A 41 -8.68 1.74 -6.39
N ALA A 42 -10.00 1.83 -6.54
CA ALA A 42 -10.69 3.09 -6.75
C ALA A 42 -10.51 4.04 -5.55
N MET A 43 -10.57 3.54 -4.32
CA MET A 43 -10.35 4.33 -3.11
C MET A 43 -8.89 4.82 -2.99
N ALA A 44 -7.91 3.98 -3.32
CA ALA A 44 -6.49 4.38 -3.37
C ALA A 44 -6.24 5.43 -4.45
N GLN A 45 -6.76 5.23 -5.66
CA GLN A 45 -6.69 6.21 -6.75
C GLN A 45 -7.39 7.52 -6.38
N ARG A 46 -8.55 7.47 -5.71
CA ARG A 46 -9.28 8.64 -5.20
C ARG A 46 -8.46 9.43 -4.17
N ARG A 47 -7.74 8.73 -3.27
CA ARG A 47 -6.81 9.34 -2.30
C ARG A 47 -5.62 10.00 -2.99
N LEU A 48 -5.01 9.32 -3.95
CA LEU A 48 -3.82 9.81 -4.67
C LEU A 48 -4.13 10.95 -5.66
N SER A 49 -5.31 10.91 -6.30
CA SER A 49 -5.65 11.83 -7.38
C SER A 49 -5.87 13.27 -6.89
N GLY A 50 -6.02 13.53 -5.58
CA GLY A 50 -6.36 14.86 -5.06
C GLY A 50 -7.65 15.47 -5.62
N ALA A 51 -8.35 14.72 -6.49
CA ALA A 51 -9.56 15.11 -7.22
C ALA A 51 -10.83 14.88 -6.39
N ALA A 52 -10.74 14.11 -5.30
CA ALA A 52 -11.78 14.07 -4.28
C ALA A 52 -11.93 15.48 -3.68
N GLY A 53 -12.97 16.18 -4.11
CA GLY A 53 -13.23 17.55 -3.67
C GLY A 53 -12.48 18.65 -4.41
N LYS A 54 -11.85 18.40 -5.57
CA LYS A 54 -11.33 19.50 -6.42
C LYS A 54 -12.47 20.44 -6.85
N HIS A 55 -13.65 19.90 -7.14
CA HIS A 55 -14.89 20.66 -7.41
C HIS A 55 -15.53 21.23 -6.13
N ILE A 56 -15.20 20.70 -4.94
CA ILE A 56 -15.66 21.23 -3.64
C ILE A 56 -14.82 22.45 -3.23
N ARG A 57 -13.57 22.56 -3.73
CA ARG A 57 -12.65 23.66 -3.44
C ARG A 57 -12.61 24.70 -4.56
N SER A 58 -13.77 25.24 -4.94
CA SER A 58 -13.75 26.51 -5.67
C SER A 58 -13.02 27.56 -4.82
N GLN A 59 -12.34 28.52 -5.44
CA GLN A 59 -11.57 29.55 -4.71
C GLN A 59 -12.45 30.27 -3.66
N GLY A 60 -13.74 30.46 -3.95
CA GLY A 60 -14.71 31.00 -2.99
C GLY A 60 -15.04 30.07 -1.83
N ALA A 61 -15.10 28.75 -2.06
CA ALA A 61 -15.28 27.76 -0.98
C ALA A 61 -14.08 27.71 -0.04
N GLN A 62 -12.86 27.79 -0.57
CA GLN A 62 -11.64 27.86 0.24
C GLN A 62 -11.64 29.12 1.12
N ARG A 63 -11.93 30.30 0.54
CA ARG A 63 -12.02 31.56 1.30
C ARG A 63 -13.06 31.51 2.43
N ARG A 64 -14.19 30.83 2.23
CA ARG A 64 -15.21 30.64 3.29
C ARG A 64 -14.71 29.71 4.39
N ALA A 65 -14.06 28.60 4.04
CA ALA A 65 -13.48 27.69 5.01
C ALA A 65 -12.41 28.40 5.87
N ASP A 66 -11.52 29.17 5.24
CA ASP A 66 -10.47 29.93 5.93
C ASP A 66 -11.08 30.98 6.88
N ARG A 67 -12.13 31.70 6.43
CA ARG A 67 -12.86 32.66 7.28
C ARG A 67 -13.50 31.99 8.50
N MET A 68 -14.15 30.85 8.30
CA MET A 68 -14.79 30.11 9.40
C MET A 68 -13.76 29.57 10.40
N ALA A 69 -12.62 29.08 9.92
CA ALA A 69 -11.52 28.63 10.77
C ALA A 69 -10.97 29.79 11.63
N LEU A 70 -10.73 30.96 11.03
CA LEU A 70 -10.30 32.15 11.76
C LEU A 70 -11.33 32.59 12.81
N GLN A 71 -12.62 32.65 12.44
CA GLN A 71 -13.68 33.01 13.38
C GLN A 71 -13.82 32.00 14.53
N GLN A 72 -13.60 30.71 14.27
CA GLN A 72 -13.61 29.69 15.30
C GLN A 72 -12.44 29.86 16.28
N MET A 73 -11.27 30.26 15.79
CA MET A 73 -10.10 30.55 16.61
C MET A 73 -10.30 31.80 17.47
N THR A 74 -10.86 32.88 16.92
CA THR A 74 -11.16 34.09 17.70
C THR A 74 -12.19 33.80 18.78
N ARG A 75 -13.30 33.11 18.42
CA ARG A 75 -14.31 32.72 19.41
C ARG A 75 -13.74 31.86 20.53
N ARG A 76 -12.79 30.95 20.22
CA ARG A 76 -12.10 30.12 21.21
C ARG A 76 -11.15 30.91 22.10
N ALA A 77 -10.54 31.96 21.57
CA ALA A 77 -9.73 32.89 22.36
C ALA A 77 -10.62 33.74 23.28
N ASP A 78 -11.77 34.21 22.78
CA ASP A 78 -12.71 35.05 23.53
C ASP A 78 -13.46 34.29 24.65
N CYS A 79 -13.63 32.97 24.52
CA CYS A 79 -14.21 32.12 25.58
C CYS A 79 -13.16 31.41 26.45
N GLY A 80 -11.90 31.84 26.37
CA GLY A 80 -10.76 31.31 27.13
C GLY A 80 -10.40 32.09 28.40
N ASP A 81 -11.29 32.97 28.89
CA ASP A 81 -11.21 33.66 30.19
C ASP A 81 -12.32 33.19 31.14
#